data_AF-A0A7D7VC59-F1
#
_entry.id   AF-A0A7D7VC59-F1
#
_cell.length_a   1.000
_cell.length_b   1.000
_cell.length_c   1.000
_cell.angle_alpha   90.00
_cell.angle_beta   90.00
_cell.angle_gamma   90.00
#
_symmetry.space_group_name_H-M   'P 1'
#
loop_
_entity.id
_entity.type
_entity.pdbx_description
1 polymer ?
#
loop_
_entity_poly.entity_id
_entity_poly.type
_entity_poly.pdbx_seq_one_letter_code
_entity_poly.pdbx_strand_id
1 'polypeptide(L)'
;MGKDIKKKEDKPKKNDFKSFLKKRAPIYLALIAMLVVFVIPEMTKGTLEKSFPEFSDEDQQIVDILMKYNGPNDDGLTVREALENKISEEYPNEKIFDHKKTVVDLTVTNINSEEYQVNFNFKSHKGETNYDWNVNAESEEITSNNSEGKYIIELVNYYD
;
A
#
# COMPACT_ATOMS: atom_id res chain seq x y z
N MET A 1 37.70 27.14 -58.56
CA MET A 1 38.51 26.36 -57.61
C MET A 1 38.22 26.94 -56.24
N GLY A 2 37.44 26.35 -55.34
CA GLY A 2 37.33 24.95 -54.94
C GLY A 2 37.69 24.90 -53.45
N LYS A 3 36.72 24.53 -52.61
CA LYS A 3 36.92 23.87 -51.30
C LYS A 3 35.55 23.55 -50.70
N ASP A 4 35.06 22.36 -51.04
CA ASP A 4 33.95 21.68 -50.41
C ASP A 4 34.20 21.50 -48.90
N ILE A 5 33.34 22.13 -48.08
CA ILE A 5 33.30 21.88 -46.64
C ILE A 5 32.49 20.59 -46.44
N LYS A 6 33.20 19.47 -46.28
CA LYS A 6 32.60 18.18 -45.94
C LYS A 6 31.91 18.26 -44.57
N LYS A 7 30.59 18.05 -44.58
CA LYS A 7 29.75 17.63 -43.45
C LYS A 7 30.50 16.66 -42.52
N LYS A 8 30.56 16.99 -41.22
CA LYS A 8 30.66 15.98 -40.16
C LYS A 8 29.28 15.86 -39.52
N GLU A 9 28.55 14.84 -39.93
CA GLU A 9 27.38 14.36 -39.21
C GLU A 9 27.86 13.71 -37.91
N ASP A 10 27.67 14.40 -36.78
CA ASP A 10 27.86 13.84 -35.43
C ASP A 10 26.76 12.80 -35.19
N LYS A 11 27.02 11.54 -35.56
CA LYS A 11 26.24 10.41 -35.06
C LYS A 11 26.53 10.24 -33.57
N PRO A 12 25.52 10.15 -32.69
CA PRO A 12 25.73 9.97 -31.25
C PRO A 12 26.46 8.65 -31.01
N LYS A 13 27.66 8.72 -30.40
CA LYS A 13 28.49 7.56 -30.10
C LYS A 13 27.80 6.73 -29.01
N LYS A 14 27.22 5.59 -29.42
CA LYS A 14 26.70 4.54 -28.50
C LYS A 14 27.72 4.03 -27.46
N ASN A 15 29.00 4.39 -27.58
CA ASN A 15 30.08 4.02 -26.67
C ASN A 15 30.26 4.95 -25.46
N ASP A 16 29.64 6.13 -25.45
CA ASP A 16 29.80 7.06 -24.34
C ASP A 16 29.08 6.55 -23.09
N PHE A 17 27.85 6.03 -23.21
CA PHE A 17 27.14 5.40 -22.09
C PHE A 17 27.91 4.24 -21.46
N LYS A 18 28.57 3.39 -22.27
CA LYS A 18 29.37 2.27 -21.77
C LYS A 18 30.64 2.73 -21.04
N SER A 19 31.27 3.81 -21.49
CA SER A 19 32.44 4.39 -20.82
C SER A 19 32.06 5.16 -19.54
N PHE A 20 30.91 5.85 -19.56
CA PHE A 20 30.32 6.53 -18.42
C PHE A 20 29.90 5.54 -17.32
N LEU A 21 29.21 4.46 -17.71
CA LEU A 21 28.91 3.34 -16.82
C LEU A 21 30.21 2.77 -16.25
N LYS A 22 31.22 2.44 -17.06
CA LYS A 22 32.48 1.85 -16.53
C LYS A 22 33.24 2.77 -15.55
N LYS A 23 33.20 4.09 -15.73
CA LYS A 23 33.95 5.06 -14.91
C LYS A 23 33.26 5.41 -13.58
N ARG A 24 31.92 5.39 -13.55
CA ARG A 24 31.11 5.68 -12.35
C ARG A 24 30.37 4.44 -11.83
N ALA A 25 30.54 3.29 -12.48
CA ALA A 25 29.96 2.00 -12.11
C ALA A 25 30.16 1.68 -10.62
N PRO A 26 31.34 1.91 -10.02
CA PRO A 26 31.51 1.63 -8.59
C PRO A 26 30.56 2.47 -7.71
N ILE A 27 30.34 3.75 -8.06
CA ILE A 27 29.47 4.66 -7.29
C ILE A 27 28.00 4.31 -7.50
N TYR A 28 27.59 4.05 -8.75
CA TYR A 28 26.22 3.63 -9.03
C TYR A 28 25.91 2.26 -8.42
N LEU A 29 26.85 1.32 -8.47
CA LEU A 29 26.71 0.01 -7.83
C LEU A 29 26.60 0.17 -6.31
N ALA A 30 27.38 1.06 -5.70
CA ALA A 30 27.29 1.36 -4.27
C ALA A 30 25.93 1.99 -3.90
N LEU A 31 25.42 2.92 -4.71
CA LEU A 31 24.08 3.52 -4.50
C LEU A 31 22.96 2.48 -4.67
N ILE A 32 23.04 1.64 -5.69
CA ILE A 32 22.08 0.54 -5.89
C ILE A 32 22.17 -0.45 -4.72
N ALA A 33 23.37 -0.81 -4.27
CA ALA A 33 23.56 -1.68 -3.11
C ALA A 33 22.98 -1.06 -1.83
N MET A 34 23.14 0.25 -1.65
CA MET A 34 22.52 0.99 -0.53
C MET A 34 20.99 0.95 -0.62
N LEU A 35 20.39 1.17 -1.80
CA LEU A 35 18.95 1.03 -1.99
C LEU A 35 18.48 -0.41 -1.70
N VAL A 36 19.21 -1.43 -2.14
CA VAL A 36 18.88 -2.84 -1.90
C VAL A 36 18.98 -3.21 -0.41
N VAL A 37 19.91 -2.63 0.35
CA VAL A 37 20.11 -2.94 1.76
C VAL A 37 19.18 -2.15 2.69
N PHE A 38 18.90 -0.88 2.38
CA PHE A 38 18.15 -0.01 3.28
C PHE A 38 16.72 0.28 2.81
N VAL A 39 16.51 0.44 1.49
CA VAL A 39 15.21 0.86 0.95
C VAL A 39 14.33 -0.34 0.59
N ILE A 40 14.88 -1.37 -0.07
CA ILE A 40 14.10 -2.56 -0.43
C ILE A 40 13.51 -3.25 0.79
N PRO A 41 14.26 -3.54 1.88
CA PRO A 41 13.70 -4.27 3.02
C PRO A 41 12.62 -3.49 3.78
N GLU A 42 12.65 -2.16 3.69
CA GLU A 42 11.64 -1.25 4.24
C GLU A 42 10.38 -1.26 3.37
N MET A 43 10.54 -1.16 2.05
CA MET A 43 9.44 -1.20 1.06
C MET A 43 8.81 -2.61 0.91
N THR A 44 9.55 -3.67 1.24
CA THR A 44 9.06 -5.05 1.19
C THR A 44 8.54 -5.56 2.53
N LYS A 45 8.45 -4.71 3.57
CA LYS A 45 7.73 -5.07 4.81
C LYS A 45 6.35 -5.65 4.44
N GLY A 46 5.89 -6.65 5.18
CA GLY A 46 4.52 -7.12 5.06
C GLY A 46 3.58 -5.94 5.27
N THR A 47 2.92 -5.52 4.20
CA THR A 47 1.82 -4.55 4.27
C THR A 47 0.56 -5.30 4.63
N LEU A 48 -0.41 -4.61 5.23
CA LEU A 48 -1.69 -5.21 5.58
C LEU A 48 -2.34 -5.89 4.38
N GLU A 49 -2.24 -5.24 3.21
CA GLU A 49 -2.77 -5.72 1.92
C GLU A 49 -2.23 -7.09 1.51
N LYS A 50 -0.96 -7.40 1.79
CA LYS A 50 -0.38 -8.73 1.49
C LYS A 50 -0.92 -9.83 2.38
N SER A 51 -1.56 -9.48 3.50
CA SER A 51 -2.17 -10.41 4.42
C SER A 51 -3.65 -10.70 4.08
N PHE A 52 -4.21 -10.03 3.08
CA PHE A 52 -5.59 -10.26 2.66
C PHE A 52 -5.73 -11.59 1.90
N PRO A 53 -6.86 -12.29 2.07
CA PRO A 53 -7.18 -13.47 1.27
C PRO A 53 -7.54 -13.09 -0.17
N GLU A 54 -7.63 -14.08 -1.05
CA GLU A 54 -8.16 -13.87 -2.40
C GLU A 54 -9.69 -13.67 -2.34
N PHE A 55 -10.18 -12.63 -3.02
CA PHE A 55 -11.60 -12.29 -3.11
C PHE A 55 -12.16 -12.56 -4.51
N SER A 56 -13.49 -12.63 -4.61
CA SER A 56 -14.18 -12.53 -5.90
C SER A 56 -14.06 -11.11 -6.46
N ASP A 57 -14.30 -10.90 -7.76
CA ASP A 57 -14.23 -9.56 -8.38
C ASP A 57 -15.18 -8.56 -7.68
N GLU A 58 -16.35 -9.03 -7.27
CA GLU A 58 -17.37 -8.24 -6.56
C GLU A 58 -16.91 -7.89 -5.14
N ASP A 59 -16.49 -8.88 -4.36
CA ASP A 59 -16.01 -8.66 -2.99
C ASP A 59 -14.75 -7.79 -2.98
N GLN A 60 -13.87 -7.96 -3.98
CA GLN A 60 -12.67 -7.13 -4.12
C GLN A 60 -13.02 -5.67 -4.34
N GLN A 61 -14.07 -5.37 -5.13
CA GLN A 61 -14.55 -4.00 -5.31
C GLN A 61 -15.00 -3.39 -3.98
N ILE A 62 -15.73 -4.15 -3.16
CA ILE A 62 -16.18 -3.70 -1.84
C ILE A 62 -15.00 -3.43 -0.89
N VAL A 63 -14.03 -4.35 -0.84
CA VAL A 63 -12.82 -4.17 -0.04
C VAL A 63 -12.04 -2.94 -0.53
N ASP A 64 -11.94 -2.75 -1.84
CA ASP A 64 -11.26 -1.60 -2.42
C ASP A 64 -11.93 -0.27 -2.05
N ILE A 65 -13.27 -0.19 -2.10
CA ILE A 65 -14.04 0.99 -1.67
C ILE A 65 -13.69 1.31 -0.21
N LEU A 66 -13.79 0.32 0.68
CA LEU A 66 -13.48 0.50 2.10
C LEU A 66 -12.03 0.93 2.32
N MET A 67 -11.07 0.23 1.73
CA MET A 67 -9.64 0.41 2.01
C MET A 67 -9.08 1.72 1.42
N LYS A 68 -9.68 2.22 0.33
CA LYS A 68 -9.29 3.48 -0.33
C LYS A 68 -10.03 4.68 0.21
N TYR A 69 -11.09 4.50 0.99
CA TYR A 69 -11.82 5.59 1.62
C TYR A 69 -10.86 6.46 2.46
N ASN A 70 -10.81 7.75 2.16
CA ASN A 70 -9.92 8.75 2.74
C ASN A 70 -10.69 9.95 3.32
N GLY A 71 -11.93 9.71 3.74
CA GLY A 71 -12.78 10.69 4.40
C GLY A 71 -13.51 11.61 3.44
N PRO A 72 -14.32 12.56 3.96
CA PRO A 72 -15.21 13.39 3.13
C PRO A 72 -14.48 14.48 2.32
N ASN A 73 -13.20 14.73 2.60
CA ASN A 73 -12.41 15.80 1.97
C ASN A 73 -11.45 15.30 0.88
N ASP A 74 -11.39 13.98 0.64
CA ASP A 74 -10.52 13.32 -0.34
C ASP A 74 -9.00 13.61 -0.22
N ASP A 75 -8.53 14.15 0.91
CA ASP A 75 -7.12 14.58 1.13
C ASP A 75 -6.51 13.97 2.41
N GLY A 76 -7.24 13.07 3.06
CA GLY A 76 -6.89 12.53 4.38
C GLY A 76 -6.23 11.14 4.36
N LEU A 77 -6.03 10.62 5.57
CA LEU A 77 -5.57 9.25 5.82
C LEU A 77 -6.59 8.23 5.30
N THR A 78 -6.15 7.21 4.56
CA THR A 78 -7.05 6.12 4.13
C THR A 78 -7.40 5.17 5.27
N VAL A 79 -8.52 4.45 5.20
CA VAL A 79 -8.87 3.37 6.16
C VAL A 79 -7.75 2.35 6.28
N ARG A 80 -7.13 1.97 5.16
CA ARG A 80 -5.98 1.05 5.15
C ARG A 80 -4.81 1.59 5.96
N GLU A 81 -4.43 2.84 5.73
CA GLU A 81 -3.31 3.47 6.44
C GLU A 81 -3.65 3.69 7.92
N ALA A 82 -4.89 4.04 8.24
CA ALA A 82 -5.39 4.14 9.61
C ALA A 82 -5.26 2.81 10.36
N LEU A 83 -5.64 1.69 9.73
CA LEU A 83 -5.46 0.35 10.28
C LEU A 83 -3.97 -0.01 10.44
N GLU A 84 -3.15 0.23 9.42
CA GLU A 84 -1.70 -0.03 9.47
C GLU A 84 -1.00 0.77 10.57
N ASN A 85 -1.37 2.04 10.74
CA ASN A 85 -0.86 2.91 11.79
C ASN A 85 -1.28 2.42 13.16
N LYS A 86 -2.58 2.14 13.35
CA LYS A 86 -3.13 1.60 14.60
C LYS A 86 -2.42 0.32 15.03
N ILE A 87 -2.25 -0.62 14.11
CA ILE A 87 -1.52 -1.86 14.36
C ILE A 87 -0.04 -1.56 14.66
N SER A 88 0.61 -0.70 13.88
CA SER A 88 2.02 -0.35 14.10
C SER A 88 2.28 0.31 15.46
N GLU A 89 1.32 1.10 15.97
CA GLU A 89 1.37 1.71 17.30
C GLU A 89 1.25 0.68 18.43
N GLU A 90 0.44 -0.38 18.26
CA GLU A 90 0.27 -1.45 19.24
C GLU A 90 1.46 -2.44 19.27
N TYR A 91 2.19 -2.55 18.16
CA TYR A 91 3.36 -3.43 18.00
C TYR A 91 4.60 -2.63 17.58
N PRO A 92 5.05 -1.69 18.43
CA PRO A 92 6.16 -0.82 18.08
C PRO A 92 7.45 -1.65 17.93
N ASN A 93 8.18 -1.41 16.85
CA ASN A 93 9.42 -2.12 16.48
C ASN A 93 9.27 -3.60 16.13
N GLU A 94 8.05 -4.08 15.89
CA GLU A 94 7.80 -5.45 15.44
C GLU A 94 7.28 -5.46 14.00
N LYS A 95 7.77 -6.41 13.19
CA LYS A 95 7.18 -6.68 11.86
C LYS A 95 5.98 -7.61 12.04
N ILE A 96 4.89 -7.08 12.60
CA ILE A 96 3.79 -7.91 13.09
C ILE A 96 3.11 -8.70 11.96
N PHE A 97 3.01 -8.14 10.75
CA PHE A 97 2.46 -8.83 9.58
C PHE A 97 3.32 -10.01 9.09
N ASP A 98 4.62 -10.02 9.40
CA ASP A 98 5.53 -11.13 9.05
C ASP A 98 5.58 -12.19 10.17
N HIS A 99 4.91 -11.95 11.31
CA HIS A 99 5.03 -12.82 12.47
C HIS A 99 4.13 -14.06 12.34
N LYS A 100 4.70 -15.24 12.61
CA LYS A 100 4.03 -16.56 12.42
C LYS A 100 2.71 -16.78 13.19
N LYS A 101 2.46 -15.98 14.23
CA LYS A 101 1.22 -16.04 15.02
C LYS A 101 0.20 -14.98 14.60
N THR A 102 0.57 -14.13 13.64
CA THR A 102 -0.32 -13.12 13.11
C THR A 102 -1.17 -13.76 12.04
N VAL A 103 -2.48 -13.61 12.18
CA VAL A 103 -3.47 -14.08 11.22
C VAL A 103 -4.40 -12.91 10.96
N VAL A 104 -4.58 -12.61 9.69
CA VAL A 104 -5.53 -11.61 9.20
C VAL A 104 -6.65 -12.35 8.51
N ASP A 105 -7.84 -12.27 9.10
CA ASP A 105 -9.05 -12.80 8.48
C ASP A 105 -9.87 -11.59 8.00
N LEU A 106 -10.13 -11.49 6.70
CA LEU A 106 -10.99 -10.46 6.12
C LEU A 106 -12.10 -11.15 5.33
N THR A 107 -13.35 -10.89 5.71
CA THR A 107 -14.52 -11.53 5.10
C THR A 107 -15.52 -10.48 4.67
N VAL A 108 -16.06 -10.65 3.46
CA VAL A 108 -17.15 -9.85 2.90
C VAL A 108 -18.42 -10.69 2.88
N THR A 109 -19.52 -10.13 3.35
CA THR A 109 -20.84 -10.79 3.36
C THR A 109 -21.85 -9.85 2.73
N ASN A 110 -22.53 -10.29 1.67
CA ASN A 110 -23.63 -9.54 1.09
C ASN A 110 -24.82 -9.50 2.08
N ILE A 111 -25.27 -8.30 2.45
CA ILE A 111 -26.45 -8.10 3.30
C ILE A 111 -27.69 -7.94 2.42
N ASN A 112 -27.59 -7.11 1.39
CA ASN A 112 -28.63 -6.85 0.41
C ASN A 112 -28.02 -6.42 -0.94
N SER A 113 -28.83 -5.97 -1.90
CA SER A 113 -28.37 -5.61 -3.25
C SER A 113 -27.35 -4.48 -3.29
N GLU A 114 -27.32 -3.62 -2.28
CA GLU A 114 -26.50 -2.41 -2.25
C GLU A 114 -25.50 -2.42 -1.09
N GLU A 115 -25.74 -3.20 -0.03
CA GLU A 115 -24.98 -3.16 1.21
C GLU A 115 -24.25 -4.48 1.50
N TYR A 116 -22.97 -4.36 1.82
CA TYR A 116 -22.07 -5.46 2.11
C TYR A 116 -21.41 -5.24 3.47
N GLN A 117 -21.38 -6.29 4.29
CA GLN A 117 -20.65 -6.29 5.55
C GLN A 117 -19.21 -6.69 5.30
N VAL A 118 -18.26 -5.91 5.80
CA VAL A 118 -16.84 -6.23 5.79
C VAL A 118 -16.37 -6.41 7.22
N ASN A 119 -15.97 -7.64 7.55
CA ASN A 119 -15.43 -7.99 8.86
C ASN A 119 -13.93 -8.26 8.73
N PHE A 120 -13.14 -7.42 9.39
CA PHE A 120 -11.69 -7.50 9.46
C PHE A 120 -11.27 -7.91 10.87
N ASN A 121 -10.67 -9.09 10.98
CA ASN A 121 -10.25 -9.66 12.23
C ASN A 121 -8.73 -9.85 12.25
N PHE A 122 -8.09 -9.13 13.15
CA PHE A 122 -6.65 -9.15 13.35
C PHE A 122 -6.31 -9.95 14.60
N LYS A 123 -5.71 -11.13 14.41
CA LYS A 123 -5.23 -12.00 15.50
C LYS A 123 -3.73 -11.92 15.59
N SER A 124 -3.23 -11.70 16.79
CA SER A 124 -1.80 -11.63 17.08
C SER A 124 -1.43 -12.43 18.33
N HIS A 125 -0.18 -12.33 18.75
CA HIS A 125 0.28 -12.91 20.00
C HIS A 125 -0.18 -12.15 21.27
N LYS A 126 -0.68 -10.90 21.15
CA LYS A 126 -1.20 -10.11 22.28
C LYS A 126 -2.71 -10.21 22.43
N GLY A 127 -3.44 -10.56 21.37
CA GLY A 127 -4.88 -10.64 21.40
C GLY A 127 -5.50 -10.68 20.01
N GLU A 128 -6.82 -10.50 19.98
CA GLU A 128 -7.65 -10.47 18.78
C GLU A 128 -8.44 -9.17 18.78
N THR A 129 -8.41 -8.45 17.65
CA THR A 129 -9.15 -7.22 17.45
C THR A 129 -10.01 -7.37 16.20
N ASN A 130 -11.32 -7.15 16.36
CA ASN A 130 -12.29 -7.23 15.28
C ASN A 130 -12.76 -5.83 14.91
N TYR A 131 -12.86 -5.57 13.61
CA TYR A 131 -13.40 -4.35 13.02
C TYR A 131 -14.50 -4.74 12.04
N ASP A 132 -15.64 -4.07 12.16
CA ASP A 132 -16.85 -4.47 11.46
C ASP A 132 -17.52 -3.24 10.85
N TRP A 133 -17.69 -3.26 9.53
CA TRP A 133 -18.27 -2.18 8.75
C TRP A 133 -19.33 -2.68 7.79
N ASN A 134 -20.29 -1.82 7.45
CA ASN A 134 -21.12 -1.96 6.27
C ASN A 134 -20.65 -0.95 5.22
N VAL A 135 -20.58 -1.39 3.99
CA VAL A 135 -20.19 -0.61 2.81
C VAL A 135 -21.36 -0.65 1.84
N ASN A 136 -21.85 0.51 1.43
CA ASN A 136 -22.79 0.62 0.33
C ASN A 136 -22.03 0.67 -1.00
N ALA A 137 -22.26 -0.28 -1.89
CA ALA A 137 -21.58 -0.41 -3.17
C ALA A 137 -21.95 0.69 -4.18
N GLU A 138 -23.13 1.32 -4.04
CA GLU A 138 -23.59 2.39 -4.94
C GLU A 138 -23.22 3.78 -4.42
N SER A 139 -23.45 4.06 -3.14
CA SER A 139 -23.18 5.38 -2.54
C SER A 139 -21.76 5.52 -1.99
N GLU A 140 -21.01 4.41 -1.89
CA GLU A 140 -19.69 4.33 -1.24
C GLU A 140 -19.73 4.75 0.24
N GLU A 141 -20.91 4.83 0.84
CA GLU A 141 -21.08 5.17 2.25
C GLU A 141 -20.61 4.00 3.13
N ILE A 142 -19.83 4.33 4.16
CA ILE A 142 -19.29 3.35 5.11
C ILE A 142 -19.85 3.66 6.49
N THR A 143 -20.47 2.65 7.09
CA THR A 143 -20.95 2.72 8.47
C THR A 143 -20.27 1.63 9.30
N SER A 144 -20.11 1.89 10.61
CA SER A 144 -19.42 0.95 11.50
C SER A 144 -20.41 0.22 12.39
N ASN A 145 -20.24 -1.09 12.49
CA ASN A 145 -21.06 -1.97 13.33
C ASN A 145 -20.50 -2.14 14.75
N ASN A 146 -19.23 -1.79 14.96
CA ASN A 146 -18.57 -1.89 16.26
C ASN A 146 -17.71 -0.65 16.61
N SER A 147 -17.28 -0.56 17.87
CA SER A 147 -16.51 0.59 18.38
C SER A 147 -15.14 0.73 17.72
N GLU A 148 -14.45 -0.39 17.46
CA GLU A 148 -13.13 -0.39 16.83
C GLU A 148 -13.21 0.09 15.38
N GLY A 149 -14.17 -0.43 14.61
CA GLY A 149 -14.45 0.02 13.26
C GLY A 149 -14.84 1.49 13.22
N LYS A 150 -15.68 1.93 14.16
CA LYS A 150 -16.08 3.33 14.29
C LYS A 150 -14.90 4.24 14.54
N TYR A 151 -13.99 3.85 15.43
CA TYR A 151 -12.79 4.61 15.73
C TYR A 151 -11.92 4.83 14.48
N ILE A 152 -11.77 3.82 13.62
CA ILE A 152 -11.02 3.95 12.36
C ILE A 152 -11.70 4.93 11.41
N ILE A 153 -13.02 4.84 11.21
CA ILE A 153 -13.75 5.77 10.33
C ILE A 153 -13.71 7.20 10.86
N GLU A 154 -13.83 7.39 12.18
CA GLU A 154 -13.66 8.71 12.80
C GLU A 154 -12.23 9.25 12.63
N LEU A 155 -11.21 8.40 12.76
CA LEU A 155 -9.84 8.80 12.51
C LEU A 155 -9.66 9.28 11.06
N VAL A 156 -10.16 8.52 10.08
CA VAL A 156 -10.10 8.90 8.66
C VAL A 156 -10.87 10.20 8.39
N ASN A 157 -12.05 10.37 9.00
CA ASN A 157 -12.92 11.53 8.71
C ASN A 157 -12.45 12.85 9.32
N TYR A 158 -11.69 12.80 10.42
CA TYR A 158 -11.36 14.00 11.21
C TYR A 158 -9.86 14.27 11.36
N TYR A 159 -9.00 13.41 10.79
CA TYR A 159 -7.55 13.59 10.81
C TYR A 159 -7.10 14.26 9.50
N ASP A 160 -7.08 15.60 9.52
CA ASP A 160 -6.48 16.48 8.49
C ASP A 160 -4.99 16.78 8.83
#